data_AF-A0A923YZZ2-F1
#
_entry.id   AF-A0A923YZZ2-F1
#
_cell.length_a   1.000
_cell.length_b   1.000
_cell.length_c   1.000
_cell.angle_alpha   90.00
_cell.angle_beta   90.00
_cell.angle_gamma   90.00
#
_symmetry.space_group_name_H-M   'P 1'
#
loop_
_entity.id
_entity.type
_entity.pdbx_description
1 polymer ?
#
loop_
_entity_poly.entity_id
_entity_poly.type
_entity_poly.pdbx_seq_one_letter_code
_entity_poly.pdbx_strand_id
1 'polypeptide(L)'
;MSIISIFPRKCVASLTLTALLVTQFGWFSIIPTYALVSTYTAVQTKASGNPTQSVTKFTISIAGLNTDTLTIAGCSITFQDFGTGDTNCSDGAGLIDSIANSSIDQQATVLGGFTFSSYISAYTAIGQFSLTHIGAPIDGNLVSLETGSVSVSDTNTTVGLATAVAQVVDFIPANPTPGETYVTTINTLVHNHIVSAPETVAQAVAGIVASLSGNTDVSCADNTTKATCTALVAGTLFTYIAGTQDITAPTVILSMSGSTNPTNTGFTVVSNFSEPVFGVNLSKYIIGNGVASSFVAISPDGSGYSTSQMIYVTPTTSGLVTIDMPTQAGVDVGGNDSNAATQLSVNYDITPPTVVINTIPTGLTTVTGAFTVRSTFSDPVVGFSLSGFTVTNGTMSAFNPLSSTIYQATVMPTDAGPLTIRVSTGSATDIATNGNTTSNTLTLTVPDITPSVTTLVGSSSQMVTQGSIYNEQGASWSDNVDGTGTINTASSGTVDTSTLGTYTLQYTHTDV
;
A
#
# COMPACT_ATOMS: atom_id res chain seq x y z
N MET A 1 26.27 -26.90 8.31
CA MET A 1 24.85 -27.16 7.98
C MET A 1 24.56 -26.43 6.68
N SER A 2 24.61 -27.14 5.56
CA SER A 2 24.18 -26.61 4.27
C SER A 2 22.72 -26.99 4.06
N ILE A 3 21.88 -25.98 3.87
CA ILE A 3 20.49 -26.14 3.47
C ILE A 3 20.49 -26.51 1.98
N ILE A 4 20.03 -27.72 1.66
CA ILE A 4 19.74 -28.16 0.30
C ILE A 4 18.32 -27.67 -0.02
N SER A 5 18.21 -26.67 -0.88
CA SER A 5 16.93 -26.20 -1.41
C SER A 5 16.57 -27.00 -2.66
N ILE A 6 15.49 -27.78 -2.58
CA ILE A 6 14.90 -28.49 -3.72
C ILE A 6 14.06 -27.47 -4.50
N PHE A 7 14.45 -27.15 -5.72
CA PHE A 7 13.61 -26.33 -6.62
C PHE A 7 12.52 -27.19 -7.28
N PRO A 8 11.28 -26.69 -7.43
CA PRO A 8 10.28 -27.37 -8.25
C PRO A 8 10.66 -27.24 -9.73
N ARG A 9 10.69 -28.38 -10.43
CA ARG A 9 10.84 -28.43 -11.90
C ARG A 9 9.61 -27.81 -12.57
N LYS A 10 9.78 -26.83 -13.45
CA LYS A 10 8.70 -26.22 -14.25
C LYS A 10 8.99 -26.40 -15.74
N CYS A 11 8.17 -27.19 -16.42
CA CYS A 11 8.09 -27.16 -17.89
C CYS A 11 6.96 -26.19 -18.26
N VAL A 12 7.23 -25.21 -19.11
CA VAL A 12 6.22 -24.29 -19.64
C VAL A 12 6.04 -24.59 -21.13
N ALA A 13 4.81 -24.91 -21.54
CA ALA A 13 4.41 -25.01 -22.94
C ALA A 13 3.65 -23.74 -23.33
N SER A 14 4.10 -23.06 -24.38
CA SER A 14 3.44 -21.87 -24.93
C SER A 14 2.88 -22.19 -26.32
N LEU A 15 1.59 -21.90 -26.52
CA LEU A 15 0.90 -22.03 -27.79
C LEU A 15 0.78 -20.65 -28.42
N THR A 16 1.29 -20.46 -29.64
CA THR A 16 1.15 -19.20 -30.38
C THR A 16 0.29 -19.43 -31.63
N LEU A 17 -0.81 -18.70 -31.76
CA LEU A 17 -1.67 -18.72 -32.94
C LEU A 17 -1.45 -17.45 -33.77
N THR A 18 -1.39 -17.59 -35.10
CA THR A 18 -1.39 -16.44 -36.00
C THR A 18 -2.61 -16.54 -36.93
N ALA A 19 -3.58 -15.64 -36.76
CA ALA A 19 -4.77 -15.59 -37.60
C ALA A 19 -4.59 -14.54 -38.72
N LEU A 20 -5.00 -14.87 -39.95
CA LEU A 20 -4.98 -13.94 -41.08
C LEU A 20 -6.43 -13.54 -41.41
N LEU A 21 -6.76 -12.26 -41.27
CA LEU A 21 -8.06 -11.74 -41.68
C LEU A 21 -7.98 -11.32 -43.15
N VAL A 22 -8.76 -11.97 -44.03
CA VAL A 22 -8.89 -11.55 -45.44
C VAL A 22 -10.31 -11.04 -45.63
N THR A 23 -10.47 -9.71 -45.69
CA THR A 23 -11.74 -9.11 -46.07
C THR A 23 -11.76 -8.95 -47.60
N GLN A 24 -12.51 -9.80 -48.31
CA GLN A 24 -12.86 -9.51 -49.70
C GLN A 24 -14.08 -8.58 -49.73
N PHE A 25 -13.83 -7.28 -49.93
CA PHE A 25 -14.82 -6.40 -50.53
C PHE A 25 -14.58 -6.37 -52.05
N GLY A 26 -15.67 -6.39 -52.81
CA GLY A 26 -15.66 -6.61 -54.26
C GLY A 26 -14.68 -5.73 -55.05
N TRP A 27 -14.06 -6.38 -56.05
CA TRP A 27 -13.50 -5.78 -57.27
C TRP A 27 -12.57 -4.56 -57.13
N PHE A 28 -11.70 -4.46 -56.12
CA PHE A 28 -10.44 -3.71 -56.27
C PHE A 28 -9.36 -4.28 -55.32
N SER A 29 -8.15 -4.47 -55.86
CA SER A 29 -6.99 -4.98 -55.13
C SER A 29 -6.40 -3.87 -54.24
N ILE A 30 -6.44 -4.05 -52.92
CA ILE A 30 -5.73 -3.20 -51.94
C ILE A 30 -4.84 -4.11 -51.09
N ILE A 31 -3.60 -3.64 -50.88
CA ILE A 31 -2.50 -4.27 -50.16
C ILE A 31 -2.95 -4.72 -48.75
N PRO A 32 -2.65 -5.94 -48.28
CA PRO A 32 -3.05 -6.39 -46.95
C PRO A 32 -2.31 -5.59 -45.86
N THR A 33 -3.06 -4.83 -45.07
CA THR A 33 -2.60 -4.31 -43.78
C THR A 33 -2.61 -5.44 -42.76
N TYR A 34 -1.43 -5.83 -42.27
CA TYR A 34 -1.27 -6.82 -41.20
C TYR A 34 -1.80 -6.26 -39.87
N ALA A 35 -2.99 -6.70 -39.45
CA ALA A 35 -3.44 -6.50 -38.08
C ALA A 35 -3.05 -7.73 -37.25
N LEU A 36 -2.14 -7.54 -36.29
CA LEU A 36 -1.74 -8.57 -35.34
C LEU A 36 -2.88 -8.74 -34.33
N VAL A 37 -3.76 -9.72 -34.57
CA VAL A 37 -4.86 -10.04 -33.65
C VAL A 37 -4.30 -10.97 -32.57
N SER A 38 -3.91 -10.36 -31.45
CA SER A 38 -3.75 -10.94 -30.11
C SER A 38 -2.93 -12.24 -29.97
N THR A 39 -1.79 -12.14 -29.28
CA THR A 39 -1.06 -13.29 -28.72
C THR A 39 -1.82 -13.84 -27.50
N TYR A 40 -2.31 -15.08 -27.57
CA TYR A 40 -2.88 -15.77 -26.41
C TYR A 40 -1.83 -16.68 -25.79
N THR A 41 -1.41 -16.39 -24.55
CA THR A 41 -0.47 -17.24 -23.81
C THR A 41 -1.24 -18.05 -22.75
N ALA A 42 -1.49 -19.32 -23.02
CA ALA A 42 -2.02 -20.25 -22.02
C ALA A 42 -0.84 -20.94 -21.30
N VAL A 43 -0.69 -20.69 -19.99
CA VAL A 43 0.37 -21.30 -19.16
C VAL A 43 -0.24 -22.41 -18.31
N GLN A 44 0.19 -23.66 -18.51
CA GLN A 44 -0.07 -24.74 -17.55
C GLN A 44 1.20 -25.05 -16.74
N THR A 45 1.04 -25.11 -15.41
CA THR A 45 2.10 -25.54 -14.48
C THR A 45 1.75 -26.87 -13.84
N LYS A 46 2.65 -27.86 -13.92
CA LYS A 46 2.49 -29.19 -13.31
C LYS A 46 2.86 -29.16 -11.81
N ALA A 47 2.02 -29.75 -10.95
CA ALA A 47 2.37 -30.08 -9.56
C ALA A 47 2.99 -31.50 -9.48
N SER A 48 3.98 -31.69 -8.59
CA SER A 48 4.83 -32.89 -8.54
C SER A 48 4.07 -34.17 -8.16
N GLY A 49 4.32 -35.29 -8.87
CA GLY A 49 4.01 -36.62 -8.33
C GLY A 49 3.74 -37.78 -9.30
N ASN A 50 3.52 -37.56 -10.60
CA ASN A 50 3.19 -38.67 -11.51
C ASN A 50 3.85 -38.54 -12.90
N PRO A 51 4.69 -39.50 -13.35
CA PRO A 51 5.43 -39.43 -14.61
C PRO A 51 4.60 -39.77 -15.87
N THR A 52 3.32 -40.13 -15.78
CA THR A 52 2.52 -40.61 -16.94
C THR A 52 1.34 -39.73 -17.36
N GLN A 53 1.25 -38.46 -16.96
CA GLN A 53 0.24 -37.54 -17.52
C GLN A 53 0.81 -36.67 -18.65
N SER A 54 0.25 -36.85 -19.84
CA SER A 54 0.43 -35.98 -21.02
C SER A 54 -0.41 -34.70 -20.88
N VAL A 55 0.07 -33.56 -21.35
CA VAL A 55 -0.75 -32.34 -21.50
C VAL A 55 -1.65 -32.53 -22.72
N THR A 56 -2.89 -32.97 -22.51
CA THR A 56 -3.69 -33.53 -23.61
C THR A 56 -4.68 -32.56 -24.28
N LYS A 57 -4.80 -31.30 -23.86
CA LYS A 57 -5.70 -30.36 -24.56
C LYS A 57 -5.45 -28.89 -24.23
N PHE A 58 -5.34 -28.06 -25.27
CA PHE A 58 -5.57 -26.62 -25.20
C PHE A 58 -6.93 -26.35 -25.87
N THR A 59 -7.81 -25.62 -25.19
CA THR A 59 -9.09 -25.17 -25.77
C THR A 59 -8.99 -23.66 -25.96
N ILE A 60 -9.13 -23.21 -27.21
CA ILE A 60 -9.22 -21.77 -27.54
C ILE A 60 -10.66 -21.51 -27.95
N SER A 61 -11.30 -20.54 -27.29
CA SER A 61 -12.63 -20.05 -27.66
C SER A 61 -12.46 -18.66 -28.24
N ILE A 62 -12.85 -18.46 -29.50
CA ILE A 62 -12.83 -17.14 -30.17
C ILE A 62 -14.29 -16.69 -30.27
N ALA A 63 -14.66 -15.65 -29.54
CA ALA A 63 -16.01 -15.06 -29.58
C ALA A 63 -16.01 -13.78 -30.43
N GLY A 64 -17.05 -13.60 -31.25
CA GLY A 64 -17.32 -12.33 -31.96
C GLY A 64 -16.70 -12.18 -33.36
N LEU A 65 -16.73 -13.22 -34.20
CA LEU A 65 -16.38 -13.07 -35.63
C LEU A 65 -17.65 -12.91 -36.47
N ASN A 66 -17.75 -11.77 -37.16
CA ASN A 66 -18.92 -11.37 -37.97
C ASN A 66 -18.65 -11.55 -39.47
N THR A 67 -17.80 -12.51 -39.86
CA THR A 67 -17.34 -12.68 -41.25
C THR A 67 -17.29 -14.14 -41.65
N ASP A 68 -17.73 -14.45 -42.87
CA ASP A 68 -17.95 -15.80 -43.40
C ASP A 68 -16.69 -16.65 -43.65
N THR A 69 -15.49 -16.23 -43.24
CA THR A 69 -14.28 -17.07 -43.40
C THR A 69 -13.17 -16.70 -42.41
N LEU A 70 -12.77 -17.66 -41.56
CA LEU A 70 -11.57 -17.60 -40.72
C LEU A 70 -10.51 -18.53 -41.31
N THR A 71 -9.34 -18.01 -41.68
CA THR A 71 -8.20 -18.83 -42.14
C THR A 71 -7.09 -18.79 -41.09
N ILE A 72 -6.80 -19.93 -40.46
CA ILE A 72 -5.68 -20.09 -39.52
C ILE A 72 -4.44 -20.48 -40.34
N ALA A 73 -3.47 -19.58 -40.44
CA ALA A 73 -2.32 -19.74 -41.35
C ALA A 73 -1.12 -20.48 -40.73
N GLY A 74 -1.21 -20.89 -39.46
CA GLY A 74 -0.18 -21.68 -38.80
C GLY A 74 -0.36 -21.74 -37.29
N CYS A 75 0.09 -22.84 -36.69
CA CYS A 75 0.11 -23.06 -35.25
C CYS A 75 1.50 -23.56 -34.86
N SER A 76 2.13 -22.94 -33.86
CA SER A 76 3.42 -23.39 -33.34
C SER A 76 3.37 -23.53 -31.83
N ILE A 77 3.84 -24.68 -31.33
CA ILE A 77 4.00 -24.96 -29.90
C ILE A 77 5.49 -24.87 -29.57
N THR A 78 5.85 -24.06 -28.59
CA THR A 78 7.23 -23.95 -28.08
C THR A 78 7.29 -24.40 -26.63
N PHE A 79 8.26 -25.25 -26.33
CA PHE A 79 8.55 -25.71 -24.97
C PHE A 79 9.79 -24.98 -24.47
N GLN A 80 9.73 -24.40 -23.28
CA GLN A 80 10.87 -23.70 -22.68
C GLN A 80 11.13 -24.26 -21.28
N ASP A 81 12.38 -24.69 -21.05
CA ASP A 81 12.83 -25.23 -19.77
C ASP A 81 13.44 -24.11 -18.90
N PHE A 82 12.98 -24.00 -17.66
CA PHE A 82 13.54 -23.10 -16.67
C PHE A 82 14.27 -23.92 -15.60
N GLY A 83 15.38 -24.55 -16.01
CA GLY A 83 16.25 -25.34 -15.15
C GLY A 83 17.65 -25.48 -15.75
N THR A 84 18.69 -25.37 -14.92
CA THR A 84 20.08 -25.53 -15.37
C THR A 84 20.40 -27.01 -15.58
N GLY A 85 20.11 -27.54 -16.78
CA GLY A 85 20.88 -28.64 -17.38
C GLY A 85 20.28 -30.05 -17.35
N ASP A 86 19.09 -30.28 -17.92
CA ASP A 86 18.71 -31.62 -18.40
C ASP A 86 17.77 -31.52 -19.64
N THR A 87 18.17 -32.08 -20.78
CA THR A 87 17.63 -31.78 -22.12
C THR A 87 16.32 -32.49 -22.50
N ASN A 88 15.51 -32.96 -21.56
CA ASN A 88 14.38 -33.86 -21.85
C ASN A 88 12.98 -33.23 -21.69
N CYS A 89 12.76 -32.06 -22.29
CA CYS A 89 11.42 -31.67 -22.75
C CYS A 89 11.19 -32.24 -24.17
N SER A 90 11.18 -33.57 -24.31
CA SER A 90 10.87 -34.22 -25.58
C SER A 90 9.38 -34.49 -25.71
N ASP A 91 8.89 -34.42 -26.95
CA ASP A 91 7.55 -34.86 -27.32
C ASP A 91 7.36 -36.31 -26.86
N GLY A 92 6.40 -36.54 -25.98
CA GLY A 92 5.90 -37.90 -25.79
C GLY A 92 5.39 -38.37 -27.14
N ALA A 93 6.13 -39.30 -27.75
CA ALA A 93 5.87 -39.86 -29.07
C ALA A 93 4.36 -40.09 -29.28
N GLY A 94 3.78 -39.37 -30.25
CA GLY A 94 2.41 -39.60 -30.73
C GLY A 94 1.43 -38.41 -30.76
N LEU A 95 1.87 -37.16 -30.73
CA LEU A 95 0.95 -35.99 -30.77
C LEU A 95 1.08 -35.08 -31.99
N ILE A 96 1.94 -35.42 -32.96
CA ILE A 96 1.93 -34.80 -34.28
C ILE A 96 1.47 -35.85 -35.28
N ASP A 97 0.17 -36.12 -35.28
CA ASP A 97 -0.51 -36.48 -36.51
C ASP A 97 -1.63 -35.47 -36.70
N SER A 98 -1.59 -34.79 -37.84
CA SER A 98 -2.50 -33.78 -38.37
C SER A 98 -3.60 -33.23 -37.43
N ILE A 99 -3.66 -31.90 -37.30
CA ILE A 99 -4.95 -31.23 -37.08
C ILE A 99 -5.76 -31.43 -38.38
N ALA A 100 -6.36 -32.62 -38.51
CA ALA A 100 -7.43 -32.86 -39.45
C ALA A 100 -8.63 -32.09 -38.91
N ASN A 101 -9.21 -31.24 -39.76
CA ASN A 101 -10.36 -30.40 -39.47
C ASN A 101 -11.66 -31.23 -39.39
N SER A 102 -11.65 -32.29 -38.58
CA SER A 102 -12.71 -33.30 -38.51
C SER A 102 -13.27 -33.40 -37.09
N SER A 103 -14.08 -32.43 -36.72
CA SER A 103 -15.26 -32.65 -35.88
C SER A 103 -16.36 -31.66 -36.26
N ILE A 104 -16.71 -31.66 -37.54
CA ILE A 104 -18.07 -31.35 -37.99
C ILE A 104 -18.65 -32.72 -38.33
N ASP A 105 -19.54 -33.22 -37.49
CA ASP A 105 -20.28 -34.43 -37.79
C ASP A 105 -21.39 -34.05 -38.79
N GLN A 106 -21.21 -34.39 -40.07
CA GLN A 106 -22.11 -35.30 -40.76
C GLN A 106 -21.65 -35.63 -42.19
N GLN A 107 -21.37 -36.91 -42.38
CA GLN A 107 -21.55 -37.78 -43.56
C GLN A 107 -21.04 -37.37 -44.97
N ALA A 108 -20.37 -38.36 -45.58
CA ALA A 108 -20.16 -38.63 -47.01
C ALA A 108 -18.95 -37.99 -47.72
N THR A 109 -17.91 -38.83 -47.83
CA THR A 109 -17.06 -39.12 -49.01
C THR A 109 -16.81 -38.02 -50.04
N VAL A 110 -15.53 -37.63 -50.20
CA VAL A 110 -15.04 -37.02 -51.45
C VAL A 110 -13.78 -37.74 -51.92
N LEU A 111 -13.93 -38.46 -53.03
CA LEU A 111 -12.86 -38.77 -53.97
C LEU A 111 -12.54 -37.46 -54.74
N GLY A 112 -11.27 -37.05 -54.69
CA GLY A 112 -10.53 -36.14 -55.57
C GLY A 112 -11.25 -35.07 -56.41
N GLY A 113 -10.87 -33.81 -56.20
CA GLY A 113 -10.58 -32.81 -57.24
C GLY A 113 -11.73 -32.22 -58.07
N PHE A 114 -11.68 -30.89 -58.20
CA PHE A 114 -12.33 -29.99 -59.18
C PHE A 114 -13.64 -29.28 -58.81
N THR A 115 -13.64 -27.99 -59.15
CA THR A 115 -14.68 -26.96 -59.11
C THR A 115 -15.81 -27.18 -60.13
N PHE A 116 -17.08 -26.86 -59.81
CA PHE A 116 -17.99 -25.99 -60.60
C PHE A 116 -19.39 -25.84 -59.97
N SER A 117 -20.13 -24.88 -60.52
CA SER A 117 -21.42 -24.25 -60.16
C SER A 117 -22.69 -25.10 -60.37
N SER A 118 -23.70 -24.86 -59.52
CA SER A 118 -25.17 -25.05 -59.69
C SER A 118 -25.79 -26.45 -59.96
N TYR A 119 -27.01 -26.61 -59.42
CA TYR A 119 -28.08 -27.61 -59.64
C TYR A 119 -28.20 -28.84 -58.72
N ILE A 120 -29.47 -29.10 -58.42
CA ILE A 120 -30.11 -30.04 -57.47
C ILE A 120 -29.91 -31.51 -57.86
N SER A 121 -29.73 -32.39 -56.86
CA SER A 121 -30.26 -33.76 -56.91
C SER A 121 -30.42 -34.36 -55.49
N ALA A 122 -31.55 -35.05 -55.34
CA ALA A 122 -32.13 -35.59 -54.12
C ALA A 122 -31.36 -36.77 -53.50
N TYR A 123 -31.48 -36.97 -52.18
CA TYR A 123 -31.58 -38.31 -51.59
C TYR A 123 -32.32 -38.26 -50.24
N THR A 124 -33.13 -39.31 -50.05
CA THR A 124 -34.16 -39.55 -49.05
C THR A 124 -33.64 -40.06 -47.70
N ALA A 125 -34.19 -39.55 -46.58
CA ALA A 125 -34.56 -40.35 -45.41
C ALA A 125 -35.44 -39.54 -44.43
N ILE A 126 -36.52 -40.16 -43.97
CA ILE A 126 -37.62 -39.58 -43.17
C ILE A 126 -37.35 -39.84 -41.68
N GLY A 127 -37.60 -38.85 -40.83
CA GLY A 127 -37.70 -39.02 -39.37
C GLY A 127 -38.03 -37.70 -38.66
N GLN A 128 -39.19 -37.65 -37.99
CA GLN A 128 -39.63 -36.52 -37.15
C GLN A 128 -38.61 -36.19 -36.06
N PHE A 129 -38.32 -34.91 -35.84
CA PHE A 129 -37.66 -34.43 -34.62
C PHE A 129 -38.52 -33.37 -33.92
N SER A 130 -39.04 -33.72 -32.73
CA SER A 130 -39.38 -32.76 -31.68
C SER A 130 -38.11 -32.49 -30.87
N LEU A 131 -37.69 -31.23 -30.79
CA LEU A 131 -36.65 -30.81 -29.85
C LEU A 131 -37.33 -30.32 -28.57
N THR A 132 -37.45 -31.21 -27.59
CA THR A 132 -37.73 -30.83 -26.19
C THR A 132 -36.38 -30.68 -25.49
N HIS A 133 -35.96 -29.45 -25.18
CA HIS A 133 -34.80 -29.24 -24.31
C HIS A 133 -35.22 -29.49 -22.87
N ILE A 134 -34.85 -30.65 -22.32
CA ILE A 134 -34.86 -30.91 -20.88
C ILE A 134 -33.40 -30.87 -20.44
N GLY A 135 -32.96 -29.72 -19.92
CA GLY A 135 -31.61 -29.49 -19.39
C GLY A 135 -31.67 -28.51 -18.22
N ALA A 136 -30.90 -28.79 -17.16
CA ALA A 136 -30.83 -28.06 -15.89
C ALA A 136 -30.43 -26.57 -16.05
N PRO A 137 -30.72 -25.69 -15.06
CA PRO A 137 -30.55 -24.24 -15.22
C PRO A 137 -29.06 -23.91 -15.38
N ILE A 138 -28.72 -23.24 -16.47
CA ILE A 138 -27.40 -22.67 -16.72
C ILE A 138 -27.61 -21.16 -16.73
N ASP A 139 -27.00 -20.46 -15.76
CA ASP A 139 -27.04 -19.01 -15.70
C ASP A 139 -26.48 -18.40 -17.00
N GLY A 140 -27.28 -17.51 -17.60
CA GLY A 140 -26.79 -16.40 -18.42
C GLY A 140 -26.33 -16.69 -19.85
N ASN A 141 -27.10 -17.40 -20.70
CA ASN A 141 -26.81 -17.41 -22.15
C ASN A 141 -27.99 -17.07 -23.06
N LEU A 142 -27.69 -16.22 -24.05
CA LEU A 142 -28.51 -15.85 -25.20
C LEU A 142 -28.98 -17.09 -25.98
N VAL A 143 -30.28 -17.18 -26.26
CA VAL A 143 -30.83 -18.07 -27.29
C VAL A 143 -31.20 -17.21 -28.49
N SER A 144 -30.31 -17.09 -29.47
CA SER A 144 -30.62 -16.52 -30.79
C SER A 144 -30.84 -17.65 -31.80
N LEU A 145 -32.08 -17.85 -32.25
CA LEU A 145 -32.38 -18.72 -33.39
C LEU A 145 -32.62 -17.82 -34.61
N GLU A 146 -31.66 -17.75 -35.52
CA GLU A 146 -31.79 -17.03 -36.79
C GLU A 146 -32.84 -17.66 -37.71
N THR A 147 -33.47 -16.82 -38.51
CA THR A 147 -34.51 -17.18 -39.49
C THR A 147 -33.95 -18.07 -40.60
N GLY A 148 -34.10 -19.39 -40.46
CA GLY A 148 -33.96 -20.34 -41.55
C GLY A 148 -35.32 -20.70 -42.13
N SER A 149 -35.58 -20.33 -43.37
CA SER A 149 -36.75 -20.73 -44.15
C SER A 149 -36.95 -22.26 -44.14
N VAL A 150 -38.09 -22.71 -43.61
CA VAL A 150 -38.53 -24.11 -43.69
C VAL A 150 -39.19 -24.32 -45.06
N SER A 151 -38.51 -24.99 -45.98
CA SER A 151 -39.13 -25.46 -47.24
C SER A 151 -39.87 -26.77 -46.98
N VAL A 152 -41.20 -26.75 -47.04
CA VAL A 152 -42.03 -27.96 -47.08
C VAL A 152 -42.12 -28.43 -48.53
N SER A 153 -41.65 -29.64 -48.83
CA SER A 153 -42.01 -30.34 -50.07
C SER A 153 -42.97 -31.48 -49.73
N ASP A 154 -44.26 -31.28 -49.97
CA ASP A 154 -45.20 -32.38 -50.17
C ASP A 154 -45.57 -32.39 -51.65
N THR A 155 -45.43 -33.55 -52.30
CA THR A 155 -45.72 -33.76 -53.72
C THR A 155 -47.15 -34.19 -53.99
N ASN A 156 -48.08 -34.18 -53.03
CA ASN A 156 -49.49 -34.28 -53.41
C ASN A 156 -50.44 -33.75 -52.34
N THR A 157 -51.43 -32.97 -52.79
CA THR A 157 -52.49 -32.27 -52.03
C THR A 157 -52.09 -30.89 -51.47
N THR A 158 -52.99 -29.93 -51.69
CA THR A 158 -52.91 -28.52 -51.31
C THR A 158 -52.44 -28.33 -49.86
N VAL A 159 -51.17 -27.97 -49.68
CA VAL A 159 -50.59 -27.54 -48.41
C VAL A 159 -50.99 -26.08 -48.19
N GLY A 160 -51.88 -25.85 -47.22
CA GLY A 160 -52.06 -24.52 -46.65
C GLY A 160 -50.73 -24.03 -46.06
N LEU A 161 -50.45 -22.74 -46.21
CA LEU A 161 -49.29 -22.05 -45.62
C LEU A 161 -48.96 -22.64 -44.24
N ALA A 162 -47.78 -23.23 -44.08
CA ALA A 162 -47.31 -23.69 -42.78
C ALA A 162 -47.15 -22.46 -41.89
N THR A 163 -48.06 -22.31 -40.94
CA THR A 163 -48.01 -21.26 -39.92
C THR A 163 -46.70 -21.41 -39.15
N ALA A 164 -45.91 -20.34 -39.05
CA ALA A 164 -44.68 -20.33 -38.27
C ALA A 164 -44.94 -20.86 -36.86
N VAL A 165 -44.13 -21.83 -36.41
CA VAL A 165 -44.20 -22.33 -35.03
C VAL A 165 -43.87 -21.16 -34.10
N ALA A 166 -44.82 -20.80 -33.24
CA ALA A 166 -44.63 -19.76 -32.25
C ALA A 166 -43.41 -20.09 -31.37
N GLN A 167 -42.46 -19.16 -31.26
CA GLN A 167 -41.32 -19.33 -30.34
C GLN A 167 -41.84 -19.30 -28.90
N VAL A 168 -41.44 -20.27 -28.08
CA VAL A 168 -41.81 -20.36 -26.65
C VAL A 168 -40.55 -20.25 -25.81
N VAL A 169 -40.54 -19.32 -24.86
CA VAL A 169 -39.44 -19.08 -23.93
C VAL A 169 -39.94 -19.25 -22.50
N ASP A 170 -39.17 -19.98 -21.72
CA ASP A 170 -39.44 -20.26 -20.31
C ASP A 170 -38.49 -19.44 -19.42
N PHE A 171 -39.05 -18.61 -18.54
CA PHE A 171 -38.33 -17.81 -17.55
C PHE A 171 -38.47 -18.47 -16.17
N ILE A 172 -37.35 -18.93 -15.60
CA ILE A 172 -37.33 -19.62 -14.31
C ILE A 172 -36.44 -18.82 -13.35
N PRO A 173 -36.99 -17.92 -12.51
CA PRO A 173 -36.19 -17.19 -11.52
C PRO A 173 -35.75 -18.15 -10.41
N ALA A 174 -34.44 -18.28 -10.22
CA ALA A 174 -33.88 -19.11 -9.16
C ALA A 174 -33.55 -18.24 -7.94
N ASN A 175 -34.42 -18.30 -6.93
CA ASN A 175 -34.20 -17.69 -5.60
C ASN A 175 -33.97 -16.15 -5.61
N PRO A 176 -35.00 -15.36 -6.00
CA PRO A 176 -34.87 -13.93 -6.24
C PRO A 176 -34.34 -13.16 -5.01
N THR A 177 -33.14 -12.61 -5.13
CA THR A 177 -32.54 -11.75 -4.11
C THR A 177 -32.88 -10.27 -4.33
N PRO A 178 -33.01 -9.46 -3.26
CA PRO A 178 -33.17 -8.01 -3.40
C PRO A 178 -32.03 -7.42 -4.24
N GLY A 179 -32.37 -6.63 -5.26
CA GLY A 179 -31.42 -6.08 -6.23
C GLY A 179 -31.38 -6.85 -7.56
N GLU A 180 -31.89 -8.07 -7.65
CA GLU A 180 -32.02 -8.73 -8.96
C GLU A 180 -32.91 -7.95 -9.92
N THR A 181 -32.38 -7.69 -11.12
CA THR A 181 -33.15 -7.13 -12.22
C THR A 181 -33.23 -8.15 -13.34
N TYR A 182 -34.45 -8.51 -13.67
CA TYR A 182 -34.77 -9.37 -14.80
C TYR A 182 -35.04 -8.48 -16.00
N VAL A 183 -34.11 -8.47 -16.96
CA VAL A 183 -34.21 -7.68 -18.18
C VAL A 183 -34.66 -8.59 -19.32
N THR A 184 -35.81 -8.25 -19.93
CA THR A 184 -36.35 -8.92 -21.10
C THR A 184 -36.45 -7.92 -22.24
N THR A 185 -35.74 -8.19 -23.34
CA THR A 185 -35.85 -7.39 -24.57
C THR A 185 -36.71 -8.13 -25.57
N ILE A 186 -37.76 -7.47 -26.07
CA ILE A 186 -38.63 -7.96 -27.15
C ILE A 186 -38.40 -7.06 -28.35
N ASN A 187 -37.88 -7.62 -29.44
CA ASN A 187 -37.40 -6.86 -30.60
C ASN A 187 -36.33 -5.83 -30.19
N THR A 188 -36.73 -4.57 -30.00
CA THR A 188 -35.87 -3.46 -29.53
C THR A 188 -36.36 -2.82 -28.22
N LEU A 189 -37.50 -3.27 -27.70
CA LEU A 189 -38.13 -2.70 -26.51
C LEU A 189 -37.70 -3.48 -25.26
N VAL A 190 -37.13 -2.76 -24.29
CA VAL A 190 -36.62 -3.31 -23.04
C VAL A 190 -37.72 -3.27 -21.96
N HIS A 191 -37.94 -4.40 -21.29
CA HIS A 191 -38.85 -4.56 -20.16
C HIS A 191 -38.06 -5.06 -18.96
N ASN A 192 -38.27 -4.45 -17.80
CA ASN A 192 -37.52 -4.77 -16.57
C ASN A 192 -38.47 -5.13 -15.44
N HIS A 193 -38.14 -6.17 -14.67
CA HIS A 193 -38.68 -6.41 -13.33
C HIS A 193 -37.54 -6.28 -12.31
N ILE A 194 -37.69 -5.36 -11.35
CA ILE A 194 -36.69 -5.11 -10.31
C ILE A 194 -37.21 -5.68 -8.99
N VAL A 195 -36.46 -6.61 -8.40
CA VAL A 195 -36.75 -7.19 -7.08
C VAL A 195 -36.35 -6.17 -6.01
N SER A 196 -37.33 -5.38 -5.56
CA SER A 196 -37.10 -4.26 -4.62
C SER A 196 -37.09 -4.67 -3.14
N ALA A 197 -37.52 -5.89 -2.83
CA ALA A 197 -37.55 -6.50 -1.50
C ALA A 197 -37.46 -8.04 -1.65
N PRO A 198 -37.23 -8.82 -0.57
CA PRO A 198 -37.24 -10.28 -0.68
C PRO A 198 -38.57 -10.77 -1.25
N GLU A 199 -38.55 -11.31 -2.46
CA GLU A 199 -39.69 -11.88 -3.15
C GLU A 199 -39.61 -13.41 -3.09
N THR A 200 -40.76 -14.07 -3.10
CA THR A 200 -40.82 -15.50 -3.44
C THR A 200 -40.67 -15.67 -4.95
N VAL A 201 -40.25 -16.85 -5.41
CA VAL A 201 -40.21 -17.19 -6.85
C VAL A 201 -41.53 -16.85 -7.54
N ALA A 202 -42.68 -17.10 -6.89
CA ALA A 202 -44.00 -16.78 -7.42
C ALA A 202 -44.25 -15.27 -7.59
N GLN A 203 -43.74 -14.43 -6.68
CA GLN A 203 -43.86 -12.98 -6.79
C GLN A 203 -42.99 -12.42 -7.93
N ALA A 204 -41.77 -12.95 -8.09
CA ALA A 204 -40.89 -12.57 -9.19
C ALA A 204 -41.47 -12.98 -10.56
N VAL A 205 -42.02 -14.19 -10.67
CA VAL A 205 -42.70 -14.67 -11.90
C VAL A 205 -43.89 -13.77 -12.24
N ALA A 206 -44.72 -13.41 -11.25
CA ALA A 206 -45.86 -12.52 -11.46
C ALA A 206 -45.42 -11.11 -11.91
N GLY A 207 -44.34 -10.58 -11.34
CA GLY A 207 -43.75 -9.30 -11.75
C GLY A 207 -43.23 -9.30 -13.20
N ILE A 208 -42.52 -10.36 -13.58
CA ILE A 208 -42.05 -10.57 -14.96
C ILE A 208 -43.24 -10.62 -15.93
N VAL A 209 -44.26 -11.44 -15.65
CA VAL A 209 -45.45 -11.54 -16.51
C VAL A 209 -46.20 -10.20 -16.60
N ALA A 210 -46.33 -9.48 -15.49
CA ALA A 210 -46.95 -8.16 -15.49
C ALA A 210 -46.19 -7.16 -16.38
N SER A 211 -44.86 -7.15 -16.31
CA SER A 211 -44.01 -6.29 -17.14
C SER A 211 -44.17 -6.56 -18.65
N LEU A 212 -44.59 -7.76 -19.03
CA LEU A 212 -44.72 -8.21 -20.42
C LEU A 212 -46.18 -8.20 -20.92
N SER A 213 -47.16 -8.11 -20.01
CA SER A 213 -48.60 -8.24 -20.30
C SER A 213 -49.20 -7.19 -21.25
N GLY A 214 -48.48 -6.09 -21.50
CA GLY A 214 -48.87 -5.04 -22.45
C GLY A 214 -48.30 -5.18 -23.86
N ASN A 215 -47.44 -6.18 -24.11
CA ASN A 215 -46.78 -6.35 -25.40
C ASN A 215 -47.66 -7.16 -26.38
N THR A 216 -47.98 -6.61 -27.55
CA THR A 216 -48.83 -7.28 -28.54
C THR A 216 -48.16 -8.43 -29.28
N ASP A 217 -46.83 -8.51 -29.23
CA ASP A 217 -46.05 -9.51 -29.96
C ASP A 217 -45.86 -10.80 -29.14
N VAL A 218 -46.31 -10.83 -27.88
CA VAL A 218 -45.99 -11.88 -26.90
C VAL A 218 -47.17 -12.14 -25.98
N SER A 219 -47.43 -13.42 -25.69
CA SER A 219 -48.36 -13.84 -24.64
C SER A 219 -47.61 -14.62 -23.57
N CYS A 220 -47.64 -14.13 -22.33
CA CYS A 220 -46.97 -14.78 -21.19
C CYS A 220 -47.98 -15.41 -20.23
N ALA A 221 -47.69 -16.63 -19.79
CA ALA A 221 -48.44 -17.36 -18.79
C ALA A 221 -47.61 -17.54 -17.51
N ASP A 222 -48.22 -17.25 -16.37
CA ASP A 222 -47.66 -17.47 -15.03
C ASP A 222 -48.07 -18.87 -14.53
N ASN A 223 -47.11 -19.69 -14.08
CA ASN A 223 -47.39 -20.96 -13.41
C ASN A 223 -46.85 -21.03 -11.97
N THR A 224 -46.56 -19.89 -11.35
CA THR A 224 -45.96 -19.65 -10.02
C THR A 224 -44.49 -20.03 -9.85
N THR A 225 -43.92 -20.81 -10.76
CA THR A 225 -42.50 -21.23 -10.72
C THR A 225 -41.73 -20.81 -11.96
N LYS A 226 -42.46 -20.41 -13.01
CA LYS A 226 -41.96 -20.11 -14.34
C LYS A 226 -42.95 -19.21 -15.08
N ALA A 227 -42.45 -18.22 -15.80
CA ALA A 227 -43.23 -17.53 -16.82
C ALA A 227 -42.97 -18.21 -18.17
N THR A 228 -44.00 -18.65 -18.88
CA THR A 228 -43.88 -19.18 -20.25
C THR A 228 -44.41 -18.14 -21.21
N CYS A 229 -43.55 -17.55 -22.02
CA CYS A 229 -43.93 -16.55 -23.02
C CYS A 229 -43.85 -17.11 -24.43
N THR A 230 -44.92 -16.90 -25.19
CA THR A 230 -45.08 -17.36 -26.56
C THR A 230 -45.16 -16.17 -27.49
N ALA A 231 -44.34 -16.17 -28.54
CA ALA A 231 -44.40 -15.17 -29.60
C ALA A 231 -45.72 -15.30 -30.38
N LEU A 232 -46.46 -14.19 -30.50
CA LEU A 232 -47.69 -14.10 -31.28
C LEU A 232 -47.43 -13.69 -32.74
N VAL A 233 -46.25 -13.13 -33.02
CA VAL A 233 -45.82 -12.68 -34.35
C VAL A 233 -44.56 -13.44 -34.77
N ALA A 234 -44.50 -13.86 -36.04
CA ALA A 234 -43.34 -14.56 -36.58
C ALA A 234 -42.15 -13.59 -36.70
N GLY A 235 -40.99 -13.98 -36.17
CA GLY A 235 -39.75 -13.18 -36.21
C GLY A 235 -39.52 -12.28 -34.99
N THR A 236 -40.38 -12.31 -33.98
CA THR A 236 -40.15 -11.61 -32.72
C THR A 236 -38.88 -12.14 -32.04
N LEU A 237 -37.91 -11.25 -31.79
CA LEU A 237 -36.65 -11.60 -31.10
C LEU A 237 -36.81 -11.42 -29.60
N PHE A 238 -36.29 -12.37 -28.81
CA PHE A 238 -36.35 -12.35 -27.36
C PHE A 238 -34.95 -12.48 -26.78
N THR A 239 -34.59 -11.63 -25.83
CA THR A 239 -33.37 -11.78 -25.04
C THR A 239 -33.69 -11.64 -23.57
N TYR A 240 -33.22 -12.59 -22.77
CA TYR A 240 -33.37 -12.60 -21.33
C TYR A 240 -32.01 -12.53 -20.66
N ILE A 241 -31.86 -11.59 -19.73
CA ILE A 241 -30.69 -11.49 -18.86
C ILE A 241 -31.22 -11.34 -17.43
N ALA A 242 -30.98 -12.37 -16.61
CA ALA A 242 -31.10 -12.26 -15.15
C ALA A 242 -29.75 -11.82 -14.60
N GLY A 243 -29.75 -10.77 -13.77
CA GLY A 243 -28.56 -10.34 -13.05
C GLY A 243 -28.91 -9.65 -11.74
N THR A 244 -28.08 -9.84 -10.72
CA THR A 244 -28.10 -9.04 -9.48
C THR A 244 -27.58 -7.65 -9.80
N GLN A 245 -28.42 -6.61 -9.75
CA GLN A 245 -27.94 -5.24 -9.65
C GLN A 245 -27.49 -5.03 -8.21
N ASP A 246 -26.20 -4.72 -8.06
CA ASP A 246 -25.67 -4.25 -6.80
C ASP A 246 -26.21 -2.83 -6.56
N ILE A 247 -26.95 -2.65 -5.47
CA ILE A 247 -27.51 -1.36 -5.04
C ILE A 247 -26.83 -0.83 -3.77
N THR A 248 -25.82 -1.53 -3.26
CA THR A 248 -25.17 -1.20 -1.99
C THR A 248 -24.07 -0.20 -2.26
N ALA A 249 -24.21 1.01 -1.73
CA ALA A 249 -23.15 2.00 -1.85
C ALA A 249 -21.89 1.58 -1.08
N PRO A 250 -20.69 1.67 -1.70
CA PRO A 250 -19.45 1.31 -1.02
C PRO A 250 -19.17 2.26 0.14
N THR A 251 -18.75 1.71 1.27
CA THR A 251 -18.28 2.48 2.43
C THR A 251 -16.77 2.65 2.37
N VAL A 252 -16.24 3.71 2.97
CA VAL A 252 -14.79 3.98 3.01
C VAL A 252 -14.32 4.32 4.42
N ILE A 253 -13.20 3.72 4.80
CA ILE A 253 -12.49 3.99 6.06
C ILE A 253 -11.13 4.60 5.73
N LEU A 254 -10.88 5.78 6.30
CA LEU A 254 -9.58 6.45 6.22
C LEU A 254 -8.72 6.05 7.41
N SER A 255 -7.45 5.75 7.15
CA SER A 255 -6.47 5.43 8.19
C SER A 255 -5.11 6.01 7.84
N MET A 256 -4.31 6.29 8.87
CA MET A 256 -2.94 6.75 8.73
C MET A 256 -1.98 5.55 8.79
N SER A 257 -0.96 5.56 7.93
CA SER A 257 0.07 4.53 7.90
C SER A 257 1.46 5.15 7.80
N GLY A 258 2.45 4.47 8.38
CA GLY A 258 3.86 4.85 8.29
C GLY A 258 4.29 6.03 9.17
N SER A 259 3.46 6.48 10.11
CA SER A 259 3.79 7.56 11.06
C SER A 259 2.90 7.50 12.32
N THR A 260 3.22 8.30 13.33
CA THR A 260 2.51 8.40 14.61
C THR A 260 1.50 9.55 14.61
N ASN A 261 0.56 9.55 15.57
CA ASN A 261 -0.26 10.72 15.84
C ASN A 261 -0.06 11.12 17.32
N PRO A 262 0.55 12.28 17.62
CA PRO A 262 1.00 13.33 16.70
C PRO A 262 2.24 12.95 15.86
N THR A 263 2.50 13.74 14.81
CA THR A 263 3.68 13.63 13.92
C THR A 263 4.29 14.99 13.61
N ASN A 264 5.59 15.03 13.31
CA ASN A 264 6.31 16.20 12.81
C ASN A 264 6.73 16.07 11.33
N THR A 265 6.28 15.02 10.63
CA THR A 265 6.60 14.75 9.22
C THR A 265 5.33 14.50 8.38
N GLY A 266 5.48 14.47 7.06
CA GLY A 266 4.40 14.03 6.17
C GLY A 266 4.12 12.54 6.33
N PHE A 267 2.89 12.13 5.98
CA PHE A 267 2.40 10.79 6.25
C PHE A 267 1.53 10.21 5.14
N THR A 268 1.39 8.89 5.12
CA THR A 268 0.54 8.21 4.15
C THR A 268 -0.87 8.04 4.72
N VAL A 269 -1.88 8.38 3.93
CA VAL A 269 -3.28 8.04 4.21
C VAL A 269 -3.70 6.88 3.32
N VAL A 270 -4.33 5.89 3.93
CA VAL A 270 -4.91 4.73 3.26
C VAL A 270 -6.44 4.87 3.31
N SER A 271 -7.09 4.83 2.15
CA SER A 271 -8.54 4.72 2.02
C SER A 271 -8.92 3.28 1.66
N ASN A 272 -9.63 2.61 2.57
CA ASN A 272 -10.10 1.24 2.39
C ASN A 272 -11.61 1.25 2.16
N PHE A 273 -12.02 0.79 0.97
CA PHE A 273 -13.42 0.64 0.58
C PHE A 273 -13.93 -0.76 0.95
N SER A 274 -15.23 -0.88 1.23
CA SER A 274 -15.87 -2.18 1.51
C SER A 274 -15.86 -3.14 0.33
N GLU A 275 -15.71 -2.61 -0.88
CA GLU A 275 -15.61 -3.37 -2.13
C GLU A 275 -14.80 -2.60 -3.19
N PRO A 276 -14.46 -3.21 -4.34
CA PRO A 276 -13.65 -2.56 -5.37
C PRO A 276 -14.37 -1.35 -5.99
N VAL A 277 -13.70 -0.19 -6.02
CA VAL A 277 -14.22 1.03 -6.64
C VAL A 277 -13.29 1.58 -7.73
N PHE A 278 -13.87 2.30 -8.68
CA PHE A 278 -13.19 3.05 -9.74
C PHE A 278 -13.35 4.56 -9.54
N GLY A 279 -12.51 5.37 -10.20
CA GLY A 279 -12.67 6.82 -10.30
C GLY A 279 -12.06 7.64 -9.16
N VAL A 280 -11.53 7.00 -8.11
CA VAL A 280 -10.80 7.67 -7.03
C VAL A 280 -9.50 8.26 -7.58
N ASN A 281 -9.22 9.52 -7.22
CA ASN A 281 -8.00 10.24 -7.58
C ASN A 281 -7.73 11.36 -6.55
N LEU A 282 -6.61 12.08 -6.67
CA LEU A 282 -6.22 13.12 -5.70
C LEU A 282 -7.30 14.19 -5.43
N SER A 283 -8.12 14.55 -6.44
CA SER A 283 -9.16 15.56 -6.27
C SER A 283 -10.31 15.14 -5.36
N LYS A 284 -10.44 13.83 -5.07
CA LYS A 284 -11.46 13.29 -4.17
C LYS A 284 -11.07 13.40 -2.69
N TYR A 285 -9.84 13.80 -2.38
CA TYR A 285 -9.40 14.03 -1.01
C TYR A 285 -9.44 15.53 -0.71
N ILE A 286 -10.16 15.89 0.35
CA ILE A 286 -10.20 17.27 0.84
C ILE A 286 -9.28 17.32 2.07
N ILE A 287 -8.15 18.02 1.94
CA ILE A 287 -7.15 18.11 3.00
C ILE A 287 -7.22 19.50 3.65
N GLY A 288 -7.50 19.54 4.95
CA GLY A 288 -7.31 20.73 5.77
C GLY A 288 -5.89 20.76 6.35
N ASN A 289 -5.21 21.91 6.28
CA ASN A 289 -3.85 22.12 6.78
C ASN A 289 -2.78 21.18 6.17
N GLY A 290 -2.91 20.87 4.87
CA GLY A 290 -1.94 20.06 4.16
C GLY A 290 -2.25 19.96 2.67
N VAL A 291 -1.37 19.26 1.95
CA VAL A 291 -1.52 18.98 0.52
C VAL A 291 -1.36 17.49 0.27
N ALA A 292 -2.25 16.91 -0.54
CA ALA A 292 -2.16 15.52 -0.99
C ALA A 292 -1.29 15.39 -2.25
N SER A 293 -0.51 14.32 -2.32
CA SER A 293 0.30 13.94 -3.48
C SER A 293 0.40 12.42 -3.60
N SER A 294 1.13 11.94 -4.61
CA SER A 294 1.56 10.53 -4.71
C SER A 294 0.41 9.52 -4.62
N PHE A 295 -0.67 9.74 -5.37
CA PHE A 295 -1.80 8.81 -5.41
C PHE A 295 -1.39 7.47 -6.01
N VAL A 296 -1.74 6.39 -5.30
CA VAL A 296 -1.52 5.01 -5.71
C VAL A 296 -2.81 4.24 -5.47
N ALA A 297 -3.38 3.63 -6.52
CA ALA A 297 -4.45 2.65 -6.41
C ALA A 297 -3.88 1.25 -6.63
N ILE A 298 -4.25 0.31 -5.77
CA ILE A 298 -3.86 -1.10 -5.95
C ILE A 298 -5.06 -1.83 -6.56
N SER A 299 -5.01 -2.09 -7.87
CA SER A 299 -5.95 -2.98 -8.57
C SER A 299 -5.29 -4.36 -8.73
N PRO A 300 -5.64 -5.36 -7.90
CA PRO A 300 -4.95 -6.65 -7.89
C PRO A 300 -5.08 -7.43 -9.21
N ASP A 301 -6.12 -7.13 -10.00
CA ASP A 301 -6.50 -7.81 -11.23
C ASP A 301 -6.27 -6.97 -12.50
N GLY A 302 -5.81 -5.73 -12.37
CA GLY A 302 -5.59 -4.81 -13.48
C GLY A 302 -6.89 -4.24 -14.09
N SER A 303 -8.04 -4.45 -13.46
CA SER A 303 -9.35 -3.94 -13.91
C SER A 303 -9.49 -2.43 -13.78
N GLY A 304 -8.62 -1.79 -12.99
CA GLY A 304 -8.75 -0.39 -12.59
C GLY A 304 -9.61 -0.18 -11.34
N TYR A 305 -10.33 -1.21 -10.88
CA TYR A 305 -11.03 -1.19 -9.60
C TYR A 305 -10.07 -1.53 -8.46
N SER A 306 -10.23 -0.84 -7.33
CA SER A 306 -9.36 -0.98 -6.17
C SER A 306 -10.15 -0.89 -4.88
N THR A 307 -9.86 -1.77 -3.93
CA THR A 307 -10.38 -1.69 -2.55
C THR A 307 -9.53 -0.80 -1.66
N SER A 308 -8.27 -0.56 -2.00
CA SER A 308 -7.33 0.18 -1.17
C SER A 308 -6.48 1.15 -2.00
N GLN A 309 -6.54 2.43 -1.65
CA GLN A 309 -5.72 3.46 -2.27
C GLN A 309 -4.92 4.22 -1.22
N MET A 310 -3.82 4.82 -1.67
CA MET A 310 -2.90 5.58 -0.84
C MET A 310 -2.64 6.95 -1.43
N ILE A 311 -2.55 7.95 -0.56
CA ILE A 311 -1.99 9.26 -0.87
C ILE A 311 -0.93 9.60 0.16
N TYR A 312 0.01 10.46 -0.23
CA TYR A 312 0.92 11.09 0.71
C TYR A 312 0.42 12.48 1.06
N VAL A 313 0.30 12.79 2.35
CA VAL A 313 -0.12 14.10 2.86
C VAL A 313 1.11 14.81 3.40
N THR A 314 1.34 16.02 2.90
CA THR A 314 2.36 16.95 3.41
C THR A 314 1.65 18.07 4.17
N PRO A 315 1.67 18.06 5.52
CA PRO A 315 1.11 19.14 6.33
C PRO A 315 1.80 20.48 6.06
N THR A 316 1.09 21.59 6.28
CA THR A 316 1.62 22.93 5.97
C THR A 316 2.04 23.71 7.22
N THR A 317 1.25 23.67 8.28
CA THR A 317 1.53 24.39 9.53
C THR A 317 1.23 23.53 10.74
N SER A 318 1.93 23.78 11.86
CA SER A 318 1.65 23.10 13.13
C SER A 318 0.17 23.26 13.50
N GLY A 319 -0.51 22.16 13.82
CA GLY A 319 -1.93 22.12 14.11
C GLY A 319 -2.62 20.84 13.63
N LEU A 320 -3.94 20.85 13.67
CA LEU A 320 -4.75 19.72 13.22
C LEU A 320 -4.75 19.64 11.70
N VAL A 321 -4.41 18.47 11.16
CA VAL A 321 -4.57 18.10 9.76
C VAL A 321 -5.82 17.25 9.64
N THR A 322 -6.72 17.63 8.74
CA THR A 322 -7.99 16.92 8.51
C THR A 322 -8.02 16.35 7.11
N ILE A 323 -8.54 15.15 6.98
CA ILE A 323 -8.69 14.45 5.71
C ILE A 323 -10.12 13.97 5.61
N ASP A 324 -10.82 14.51 4.64
CA ASP A 324 -12.18 14.13 4.29
C ASP A 324 -12.20 13.45 2.92
N MET A 325 -13.08 12.48 2.80
CA MET A 325 -13.48 11.90 1.53
C MET A 325 -15.00 12.00 1.43
N PRO A 326 -15.53 12.86 0.53
CA PRO A 326 -16.97 13.10 0.43
C PRO A 326 -17.68 11.89 -0.20
N THR A 327 -19.00 11.97 -0.33
CA THR A 327 -19.78 11.03 -1.14
C THR A 327 -19.29 11.06 -2.60
N GLN A 328 -19.58 9.99 -3.36
CA GLN A 328 -19.21 9.87 -4.78
C GLN A 328 -17.69 9.97 -5.01
N ALA A 329 -16.88 9.53 -4.04
CA ALA A 329 -15.43 9.52 -4.17
C ALA A 329 -14.97 8.39 -5.09
N GLY A 330 -15.59 7.22 -4.97
CA GLY A 330 -15.44 6.09 -5.89
C GLY A 330 -16.80 5.51 -6.28
N VAL A 331 -16.81 4.76 -7.39
CA VAL A 331 -17.98 4.07 -7.92
C VAL A 331 -17.67 2.59 -8.04
N ASP A 332 -18.54 1.71 -7.55
CA ASP A 332 -18.37 0.26 -7.69
C ASP A 332 -18.73 -0.26 -9.09
N VAL A 333 -18.78 -1.59 -9.26
CA VAL A 333 -19.18 -2.26 -10.51
C VAL A 333 -20.69 -2.16 -10.76
N GLY A 334 -21.50 -2.04 -9.71
CA GLY A 334 -22.95 -1.80 -9.77
C GLY A 334 -23.33 -0.38 -10.20
N GLY A 335 -22.37 0.56 -10.18
CA GLY A 335 -22.60 1.97 -10.46
C GLY A 335 -23.00 2.78 -9.24
N ASN A 336 -22.90 2.25 -8.03
CA ASN A 336 -23.22 2.99 -6.80
C ASN A 336 -22.07 3.90 -6.39
N ASP A 337 -22.40 5.14 -6.09
CA ASP A 337 -21.47 6.11 -5.51
C ASP A 337 -21.13 5.76 -4.06
N SER A 338 -19.87 5.93 -3.68
CA SER A 338 -19.44 5.71 -2.31
C SER A 338 -20.09 6.67 -1.32
N ASN A 339 -20.32 6.18 -0.10
CA ASN A 339 -20.63 7.04 1.03
C ASN A 339 -19.43 7.92 1.41
N ALA A 340 -19.67 9.00 2.16
CA ALA A 340 -18.60 9.80 2.73
C ALA A 340 -17.87 9.02 3.84
N ALA A 341 -16.55 9.20 3.94
CA ALA A 341 -15.78 8.68 5.06
C ALA A 341 -16.04 9.49 6.33
N THR A 342 -15.86 8.86 7.48
CA THR A 342 -15.59 9.60 8.73
C THR A 342 -14.26 10.34 8.58
N GLN A 343 -14.24 11.63 8.93
CA GLN A 343 -13.04 12.46 8.85
C GLN A 343 -11.87 11.83 9.64
N LEU A 344 -10.71 11.74 9.00
CA LEU A 344 -9.46 11.40 9.67
C LEU A 344 -8.78 12.69 10.15
N SER A 345 -8.40 12.72 11.43
CA SER A 345 -7.72 13.85 12.05
C SER A 345 -6.34 13.43 12.58
N VAL A 346 -5.31 14.17 12.22
CA VAL A 346 -3.91 13.93 12.61
C VAL A 346 -3.32 15.22 13.20
N ASN A 347 -2.73 15.14 14.39
CA ASN A 347 -2.03 16.28 14.99
C ASN A 347 -0.64 16.41 14.36
N TYR A 348 -0.40 17.51 13.66
CA TYR A 348 0.92 17.86 13.14
C TYR A 348 1.59 18.86 14.08
N ASP A 349 2.76 18.52 14.58
CA ASP A 349 3.52 19.37 15.49
C ASP A 349 4.98 19.46 15.05
N ILE A 350 5.41 20.65 14.64
CA ILE A 350 6.79 20.95 14.24
C ILE A 350 7.47 21.90 15.21
N THR A 351 6.86 22.16 16.37
CA THR A 351 7.37 23.14 17.33
C THR A 351 8.32 22.45 18.29
N PRO A 352 9.63 22.75 18.24
CA PRO A 352 10.57 22.14 19.18
C PRO A 352 10.33 22.61 20.61
N PRO A 353 10.43 21.72 21.62
CA PRO A 353 10.40 22.13 23.02
C PRO A 353 11.54 23.11 23.32
N THR A 354 11.23 24.21 23.99
CA THR A 354 12.25 25.09 24.57
C THR A 354 12.64 24.58 25.95
N VAL A 355 13.85 24.94 26.41
CA VAL A 355 14.31 24.57 27.76
C VAL A 355 15.02 25.74 28.42
N VAL A 356 14.71 25.96 29.69
CA VAL A 356 15.34 26.95 30.55
C VAL A 356 16.03 26.24 31.70
N ILE A 357 17.28 26.61 31.98
CA ILE A 357 18.07 26.06 33.08
C ILE A 357 18.38 27.13 34.13
N ASN A 358 18.13 26.80 35.41
CA ASN A 358 18.38 27.67 36.56
C ASN A 358 19.10 26.90 37.67
N THR A 359 19.82 27.62 38.53
CA THR A 359 20.36 27.05 39.78
C THR A 359 19.26 26.89 40.83
N ILE A 360 19.51 26.02 41.80
CA ILE A 360 18.75 25.91 43.04
C ILE A 360 19.72 26.10 44.21
N PRO A 361 19.55 27.15 45.04
CA PRO A 361 18.62 28.27 44.87
C PRO A 361 18.91 29.10 43.61
N THR A 362 17.94 29.87 43.12
CA THR A 362 18.06 30.63 41.87
C THR A 362 18.99 31.84 42.02
N GLY A 363 19.76 32.14 40.98
CA GLY A 363 20.58 33.36 40.92
C GLY A 363 21.95 33.24 41.57
N LEU A 364 22.49 32.01 41.71
CA LEU A 364 23.87 31.83 42.16
C LEU A 364 24.84 32.41 41.11
N THR A 365 25.78 33.24 41.58
CA THR A 365 26.89 33.75 40.77
C THR A 365 28.22 33.07 41.12
N THR A 366 28.32 32.53 42.34
CA THR A 366 29.53 31.91 42.87
C THR A 366 29.16 30.61 43.58
N VAL A 367 29.98 29.56 43.43
CA VAL A 367 29.76 28.24 44.04
C VAL A 367 31.07 27.64 44.52
N THR A 368 31.07 27.04 45.71
CA THR A 368 32.27 26.42 46.34
C THR A 368 32.14 24.92 46.52
N GLY A 369 30.98 24.34 46.18
CA GLY A 369 30.70 22.92 46.35
C GLY A 369 29.52 22.49 45.50
N ALA A 370 29.06 21.26 45.72
CA ALA A 370 27.96 20.69 44.96
C ALA A 370 26.68 21.53 45.09
N PHE A 371 26.01 21.79 43.97
CA PHE A 371 24.73 22.48 43.92
C PHE A 371 23.82 21.84 42.88
N THR A 372 22.53 22.15 42.93
CA THR A 372 21.54 21.56 42.01
C THR A 372 21.16 22.56 40.92
N VAL A 373 20.97 22.08 39.71
CA VAL A 373 20.33 22.82 38.61
C VAL A 373 18.99 22.20 38.26
N ARG A 374 18.08 23.03 37.75
CA ARG A 374 16.78 22.63 37.25
C ARG A 374 16.66 22.99 35.78
N SER A 375 16.30 22.01 34.97
CA SER A 375 15.90 22.19 33.58
C SER A 375 14.38 22.14 33.49
N THR A 376 13.77 23.14 32.86
CA THR A 376 12.31 23.25 32.64
C THR A 376 12.04 23.35 31.14
N PHE A 377 11.38 22.34 30.59
CA PHE A 377 10.95 22.29 29.19
C PHE A 377 9.58 22.94 29.01
N SER A 378 9.32 23.55 27.84
CA SER A 378 8.00 24.12 27.52
C SER A 378 6.93 23.05 27.32
N ASP A 379 7.34 21.85 26.90
CA ASP A 379 6.46 20.74 26.55
C ASP A 379 6.98 19.44 27.16
N PRO A 380 6.12 18.44 27.39
CA PRO A 380 6.54 17.11 27.83
C PRO A 380 7.58 16.49 26.89
N VAL A 381 8.72 16.07 27.44
CA VAL A 381 9.79 15.43 26.69
C VAL A 381 10.11 14.02 27.17
N VAL A 382 10.70 13.23 26.29
CA VAL A 382 11.25 11.91 26.53
C VAL A 382 12.74 11.88 26.16
N GLY A 383 13.49 10.94 26.75
CA GLY A 383 14.90 10.72 26.42
C GLY A 383 15.92 11.66 27.08
N PHE A 384 15.49 12.68 27.84
CA PHE A 384 16.42 13.57 28.53
C PHE A 384 17.23 12.85 29.63
N SER A 385 18.53 13.09 29.68
CA SER A 385 19.45 12.47 30.66
C SER A 385 20.70 13.36 30.90
N LEU A 386 21.66 12.88 31.70
CA LEU A 386 22.90 13.61 32.00
C LEU A 386 23.74 13.93 30.75
N SER A 387 23.66 13.12 29.70
CA SER A 387 24.37 13.39 28.43
C SER A 387 23.82 14.61 27.70
N GLY A 388 22.62 15.07 28.06
CA GLY A 388 22.01 16.27 27.50
C GLY A 388 22.62 17.57 27.99
N PHE A 389 23.53 17.53 28.97
CA PHE A 389 24.20 18.72 29.49
C PHE A 389 25.58 18.88 28.85
N THR A 390 25.93 20.13 28.51
CA THR A 390 27.33 20.52 28.28
C THR A 390 27.80 21.28 29.52
N VAL A 391 28.87 20.79 30.16
CA VAL A 391 29.45 21.41 31.36
C VAL A 391 30.96 21.60 31.19
N THR A 392 31.46 22.72 31.70
CA THR A 392 32.88 23.05 31.77
C THR A 392 33.27 23.30 33.22
N ASN A 393 34.46 22.89 33.64
CA ASN A 393 34.94 23.03 35.02
C ASN A 393 33.96 22.46 36.08
N GLY A 394 33.30 21.35 35.73
CA GLY A 394 32.34 20.69 36.59
C GLY A 394 31.89 19.35 36.05
N THR A 395 31.34 18.53 36.93
CA THR A 395 30.77 17.23 36.59
C THR A 395 29.30 17.16 36.97
N MET A 396 28.49 16.49 36.14
CA MET A 396 27.06 16.29 36.38
C MET A 396 26.81 14.95 37.04
N SER A 397 25.90 14.90 38.01
CA SER A 397 25.51 13.68 38.73
C SER A 397 24.07 13.78 39.25
N ALA A 398 23.58 12.73 39.93
CA ALA A 398 22.29 12.71 40.62
C ALA A 398 21.10 13.20 39.77
N PHE A 399 20.95 12.65 38.56
CA PHE A 399 19.82 12.98 37.68
C PHE A 399 18.49 12.53 38.31
N ASN A 400 17.56 13.48 38.40
CA ASN A 400 16.27 13.28 39.05
C ASN A 400 15.15 13.90 38.22
N PRO A 401 14.40 13.11 37.43
CA PRO A 401 13.20 13.58 36.75
C PRO A 401 12.08 13.82 37.78
N LEU A 402 11.50 15.02 37.79
CA LEU A 402 10.39 15.37 38.67
C LEU A 402 9.03 15.31 37.95
N SER A 403 9.02 15.63 36.66
CA SER A 403 7.88 15.48 35.76
C SER A 403 8.40 15.26 34.32
N SER A 404 7.50 15.14 33.35
CA SER A 404 7.86 15.14 31.93
C SER A 404 8.40 16.48 31.41
N THR A 405 8.33 17.55 32.22
CA THR A 405 8.81 18.89 31.85
C THR A 405 9.89 19.43 32.78
N ILE A 406 10.06 18.84 33.98
CA ILE A 406 10.97 19.36 35.01
C ILE A 406 11.95 18.28 35.43
N TYR A 407 13.23 18.60 35.33
CA TYR A 407 14.34 17.71 35.67
C TYR A 407 15.34 18.43 36.55
N GLN A 408 15.97 17.69 37.46
CA GLN A 408 17.07 18.19 38.28
C GLN A 408 18.32 17.33 38.11
N ALA A 409 19.47 17.96 38.31
CA ALA A 409 20.75 17.27 38.40
C ALA A 409 21.70 18.07 39.31
N THR A 410 22.66 17.37 39.90
CA THR A 410 23.70 17.97 40.74
C THR A 410 24.93 18.27 39.90
N VAL A 411 25.50 19.45 40.12
CA VAL A 411 26.78 19.87 39.55
C VAL A 411 27.81 19.93 40.65
N MET A 412 28.96 19.30 40.45
CA MET A 412 30.14 19.42 41.31
C MET A 412 31.23 20.17 40.55
N PRO A 413 31.61 21.40 40.95
CA PRO A 413 32.76 22.09 40.40
C PRO A 413 34.04 21.26 40.54
N THR A 414 34.95 21.34 39.56
CA THR A 414 36.21 20.59 39.60
C THR A 414 37.39 21.42 40.08
N ASP A 415 37.53 22.66 39.57
CA ASP A 415 38.65 23.56 39.88
C ASP A 415 38.15 25.00 40.05
N ALA A 416 39.02 25.88 40.54
CA ALA A 416 38.76 27.32 40.55
C ALA A 416 38.61 27.88 39.13
N GLY A 417 37.83 28.97 38.99
CA GLY A 417 37.60 29.65 37.71
C GLY A 417 36.18 29.51 37.16
N PRO A 418 35.96 29.80 35.87
CA PRO A 418 34.62 29.85 35.29
C PRO A 418 34.00 28.46 35.13
N LEU A 419 32.78 28.30 35.63
CA LEU A 419 31.92 27.13 35.45
C LEU A 419 30.76 27.51 34.53
N THR A 420 30.62 26.78 33.41
CA THR A 420 29.46 26.95 32.50
C THR A 420 28.67 25.67 32.34
N ILE A 421 27.34 25.81 32.30
CA ILE A 421 26.38 24.70 32.17
C ILE A 421 25.29 25.13 31.17
N ARG A 422 24.94 24.25 30.23
CA ARG A 422 23.77 24.39 29.36
C ARG A 422 23.17 23.04 29.01
N VAL A 423 21.91 23.02 28.59
CA VAL A 423 21.27 21.88 27.93
C VAL A 423 21.46 22.01 26.43
N SER A 424 21.96 20.94 25.80
CA SER A 424 22.24 20.89 24.37
C SER A 424 20.94 20.74 23.54
N THR A 425 20.97 21.18 22.29
CA THR A 425 19.89 20.91 21.32
C THR A 425 19.69 19.40 21.12
N GLY A 426 18.46 18.96 20.90
CA GLY A 426 18.12 17.57 20.59
C GLY A 426 18.44 16.55 21.69
N SER A 427 18.65 17.02 22.93
CA SER A 427 18.94 16.16 24.09
C SER A 427 17.70 15.45 24.62
N ALA A 428 16.52 15.92 24.23
CA ALA A 428 15.22 15.35 24.53
C ALA A 428 14.28 15.59 23.35
N THR A 429 13.26 14.77 23.20
CA THR A 429 12.24 14.94 22.15
C THR A 429 10.85 15.00 22.76
N ASP A 430 9.93 15.74 22.15
CA ASP A 430 8.50 15.63 22.49
C ASP A 430 7.86 14.33 21.95
N ILE A 431 6.53 14.23 22.09
CA ILE A 431 5.75 13.11 21.58
C ILE A 431 5.66 13.07 20.04
N ALA A 432 5.76 14.21 19.37
CA ALA A 432 5.81 14.32 17.91
C ALA A 432 7.23 14.08 17.36
N THR A 433 8.20 13.83 18.25
CA THR A 433 9.63 13.59 18.00
C THR A 433 10.46 14.83 17.63
N ASN A 434 9.98 16.04 17.93
CA ASN A 434 10.79 17.25 17.78
C ASN A 434 11.86 17.32 18.88
N GLY A 435 13.13 17.47 18.48
CA GLY A 435 14.23 17.65 19.43
C GLY A 435 14.27 19.05 20.04
N ASN A 436 14.50 19.18 21.34
CA ASN A 436 14.51 20.47 22.03
C ASN A 436 15.53 21.48 21.47
N THR A 437 15.25 22.78 21.62
CA THR A 437 16.25 23.84 21.35
C THR A 437 17.31 23.91 22.46
N THR A 438 18.45 24.54 22.20
CA THR A 438 19.48 24.79 23.23
C THR A 438 18.93 25.72 24.32
N SER A 439 19.32 25.51 25.59
CA SER A 439 18.92 26.39 26.71
C SER A 439 19.73 27.69 26.78
N ASN A 440 19.37 28.57 27.72
CA ASN A 440 20.30 29.57 28.24
C ASN A 440 21.56 28.90 28.83
N THR A 441 22.65 29.66 28.93
CA THR A 441 23.89 29.22 29.60
C THR A 441 23.94 29.80 31.01
N LEU A 442 24.19 28.96 32.01
CA LEU A 442 24.58 29.41 33.34
C LEU A 442 26.09 29.66 33.35
N THR A 443 26.51 30.80 33.87
CA THR A 443 27.93 31.15 34.06
C THR A 443 28.13 31.51 35.53
N LEU A 444 28.95 30.73 36.22
CA LEU A 444 29.27 30.90 37.63
C LEU A 444 30.79 30.98 37.81
N THR A 445 31.22 31.52 38.94
CA THR A 445 32.62 31.52 39.35
C THR A 445 32.84 30.55 40.51
N VAL A 446 33.84 29.70 40.38
CA VAL A 446 34.36 28.88 41.47
C VAL A 446 35.54 29.64 42.06
N PRO A 447 35.46 30.12 43.32
CA PRO A 447 36.57 30.84 43.92
C PRO A 447 37.71 29.88 44.21
N ASP A 448 38.94 30.38 44.21
CA ASP A 448 40.04 29.62 44.78
C ASP A 448 39.91 29.56 46.31
N ILE A 449 40.19 28.39 46.85
CA ILE A 449 40.16 28.10 48.28
C ILE A 449 41.37 27.27 48.71
N THR A 450 42.30 27.00 47.78
CA THR A 450 43.46 26.16 48.04
C THR A 450 44.58 27.02 48.57
N PRO A 451 45.06 26.82 49.81
CA PRO A 451 46.12 27.66 50.34
C PRO A 451 47.46 27.39 49.66
N SER A 452 48.17 28.47 49.34
CA SER A 452 49.57 28.44 48.94
C SER A 452 50.50 27.74 49.95
N VAL A 453 51.48 27.00 49.42
CA VAL A 453 52.50 26.24 50.19
C VAL A 453 53.81 27.00 50.20
N THR A 454 54.33 27.32 51.39
CA THR A 454 55.64 27.98 51.57
C THR A 454 56.72 26.96 51.97
N THR A 455 57.88 27.00 51.32
CA THR A 455 59.03 26.11 51.52
C THR A 455 60.31 26.92 51.75
N LEU A 456 61.05 26.65 52.83
CA LEU A 456 62.33 27.31 53.09
C LEU A 456 63.38 26.96 52.02
N VAL A 457 64.17 27.93 51.61
CA VAL A 457 65.36 27.70 50.78
C VAL A 457 66.55 27.47 51.71
N GLY A 458 67.16 26.29 51.60
CA GLY A 458 68.25 25.86 52.49
C GLY A 458 67.77 25.19 53.78
N SER A 459 68.63 25.15 54.78
CA SER A 459 68.37 24.42 56.04
C SER A 459 67.42 25.19 56.98
N SER A 460 66.51 24.47 57.64
CA SER A 460 65.59 25.01 58.66
C SER A 460 66.29 25.44 59.96
N SER A 461 67.54 25.06 60.14
CA SER A 461 68.42 25.52 61.22
C SER A 461 69.81 25.78 60.66
N GLN A 462 70.40 26.91 61.05
CA GLN A 462 71.72 27.34 60.61
C GLN A 462 72.54 27.78 61.81
N MET A 463 73.78 27.30 61.89
CA MET A 463 74.74 27.75 62.88
C MET A 463 75.57 28.89 62.30
N VAL A 464 75.49 30.06 62.94
CA VAL A 464 76.26 31.26 62.56
C VAL A 464 77.21 31.61 63.70
N THR A 465 78.51 31.70 63.40
CA THR A 465 79.53 32.14 64.39
C THR A 465 79.29 33.60 64.77
N GLN A 466 79.47 33.94 66.06
CA GLN A 466 79.32 35.31 66.55
C GLN A 466 80.23 36.28 65.76
N GLY A 467 79.65 37.41 65.34
CA GLY A 467 80.32 38.44 64.53
C GLY A 467 80.39 38.16 63.03
N SER A 468 79.95 36.98 62.56
CA SER A 468 79.88 36.66 61.13
C SER A 468 78.67 37.31 60.44
N ILE A 469 78.72 37.36 59.10
CA ILE A 469 77.58 37.77 58.26
C ILE A 469 76.59 36.61 58.17
N TYR A 470 75.32 36.89 58.45
CA TYR A 470 74.22 35.99 58.14
C TYR A 470 73.73 36.25 56.71
N ASN A 471 73.69 35.21 55.87
CA ASN A 471 73.16 35.30 54.51
C ASN A 471 71.74 34.73 54.46
N GLU A 472 70.76 35.59 54.20
CA GLU A 472 69.37 35.21 54.00
C GLU A 472 69.25 34.33 52.75
N GLN A 473 68.70 33.12 52.92
CA GLN A 473 68.48 32.18 51.82
C GLN A 473 67.04 32.27 51.30
N GLY A 474 66.12 32.82 52.10
CA GLY A 474 64.72 33.05 51.75
C GLY A 474 63.85 31.81 51.84
N ALA A 475 62.67 31.92 51.24
CA ALA A 475 61.74 30.82 51.00
C ALA A 475 61.20 30.91 49.57
N SER A 476 60.60 29.84 49.08
CA SER A 476 59.75 29.83 47.88
C SER A 476 58.31 29.52 48.27
N TRP A 477 57.36 29.94 47.45
CA TRP A 477 55.96 29.55 47.60
C TRP A 477 55.40 29.01 46.28
N SER A 478 54.39 28.15 46.38
CA SER A 478 53.68 27.59 45.24
C SER A 478 52.19 27.41 45.55
N ASP A 479 51.36 27.64 44.55
CA ASP A 479 49.91 27.51 44.58
C ASP A 479 49.37 26.99 43.23
N ASN A 480 48.19 26.37 43.22
CA ASN A 480 47.58 25.81 42.00
C ASN A 480 46.91 26.84 41.09
N VAL A 481 46.50 28.00 41.60
CA VAL A 481 45.89 29.10 40.82
C VAL A 481 46.83 30.29 40.72
N ASP A 482 47.47 30.69 41.83
CA ASP A 482 48.33 31.88 41.91
C ASP A 482 49.77 31.65 41.40
N GLY A 483 50.14 30.41 41.13
CA GLY A 483 51.43 30.06 40.52
C GLY A 483 52.56 29.89 41.53
N THR A 484 53.76 30.41 41.25
CA THR A 484 54.93 30.24 42.12
C THR A 484 55.75 31.51 42.26
N GLY A 485 56.46 31.67 43.38
CA GLY A 485 57.31 32.82 43.64
C GLY A 485 58.34 32.61 44.75
N THR A 486 59.10 33.67 45.05
CA THR A 486 60.13 33.67 46.12
C THR A 486 59.84 34.72 47.18
N ILE A 487 60.27 34.43 48.41
CA ILE A 487 60.23 35.28 49.60
C ILE A 487 61.69 35.53 49.99
N ASN A 488 62.27 36.63 49.51
CA ASN A 488 63.69 36.91 49.66
C ASN A 488 64.06 37.49 51.04
N THR A 489 63.07 37.80 51.88
CA THR A 489 63.25 38.36 53.23
C THR A 489 62.25 37.75 54.19
N ALA A 490 62.68 37.41 55.40
CA ALA A 490 61.77 36.94 56.44
C ALA A 490 60.59 37.91 56.67
N SER A 491 59.38 37.37 56.72
CA SER A 491 58.14 38.08 57.07
C SER A 491 58.14 38.56 58.52
N SER A 492 58.85 37.87 59.42
CA SER A 492 59.10 38.33 60.79
C SER A 492 60.40 37.77 61.37
N GLY A 493 60.92 38.44 62.40
CA GLY A 493 62.20 38.11 63.04
C GLY A 493 63.40 38.80 62.37
N THR A 494 64.49 38.93 63.14
CA THR A 494 65.79 39.46 62.66
C THR A 494 66.92 38.73 63.36
N VAL A 495 68.06 38.55 62.69
CA VAL A 495 69.25 37.91 63.26
C VAL A 495 70.26 38.97 63.69
N ASP A 496 70.58 39.05 64.99
CA ASP A 496 71.70 39.84 65.52
C ASP A 496 72.90 38.93 65.76
N THR A 497 73.90 38.97 64.88
CA THR A 497 75.09 38.11 65.01
C THR A 497 76.09 38.62 66.04
N SER A 498 75.88 39.79 66.65
CA SER A 498 76.73 40.32 67.74
C SER A 498 76.40 39.71 69.11
N THR A 499 75.18 39.21 69.27
CA THR A 499 74.67 38.65 70.53
C THR A 499 74.45 37.14 70.39
N LEU A 500 75.00 36.33 71.31
CA LEU A 500 74.76 34.88 71.33
C LEU A 500 73.29 34.59 71.67
N GLY A 501 72.63 33.74 70.89
CA GLY A 501 71.24 33.36 71.12
C GLY A 501 70.64 32.56 69.97
N THR A 502 69.38 32.18 70.13
CA THR A 502 68.57 31.57 69.06
C THR A 502 67.66 32.65 68.49
N TYR A 503 67.78 32.88 67.18
CA TYR A 503 66.94 33.80 66.42
C TYR A 503 65.99 32.99 65.53
N THR A 504 64.70 33.30 65.58
CA THR A 504 63.68 32.65 64.75
C THR A 504 63.22 33.61 63.65
N LEU A 505 63.26 33.16 62.41
CA LEU A 505 62.72 33.85 61.25
C LEU A 505 61.44 33.15 60.78
N GLN A 506 60.46 33.92 60.34
CA GLN A 506 59.20 33.41 59.79
C GLN A 506 59.03 33.86 58.34
N TYR A 507 58.50 32.98 57.49
CA TYR A 507 58.19 33.28 56.10
C TYR A 507 56.72 32.92 55.86
N THR A 508 55.95 33.86 55.34
CA THR A 508 54.53 33.72 55.08
C THR A 508 54.19 34.25 53.70
N HIS A 509 53.48 33.46 52.92
CA HIS A 509 52.75 33.91 51.74
C HIS A 509 51.25 34.05 52.10
N THR A 510 50.55 34.99 51.48
CA THR A 510 49.10 35.18 51.63
C THR A 510 48.46 34.92 50.28
N ASP A 511 47.53 33.98 50.23
CA ASP A 511 46.66 33.72 49.08
C ASP A 511 45.97 34.98 48.58
N VAL A 512 45.78 35.07 47.26
CA VAL A 512 45.22 36.24 46.59
C VAL A 512 43.77 36.04 46.17
#